data_AF-L0REX1-F1
#
_entry.id   AF-L0REX1-F1
#
_cell.length_a   1.000
_cell.length_b   1.000
_cell.length_c   1.000
_cell.angle_alpha   90.00
_cell.angle_beta   90.00
_cell.angle_gamma   90.00
#
_symmetry.space_group_name_H-M   'P 1'
#
loop_
_entity.id
_entity.type
_entity.pdbx_description
1 polymer ?
#
loop_
_entity_poly.entity_id
_entity_poly.type
_entity_poly.pdbx_seq_one_letter_code
_entity_poly.pdbx_strand_id
1 'polypeptide(L)' 'MKIKVICFGHLGVYLSEGIFLEIPEGSSAGDLPACLGFEPEKVAMYFIGEARVEFDHPLTEGDVVKMFPPITGG' A
#
# COMPACT_ATOMS: atom_id res chain seq x y z
N MET A 1 5.63 -3.88 13.13
CA MET A 1 6.36 -2.71 12.58
C MET A 1 5.38 -1.65 12.10
N LYS A 2 5.79 -0.39 12.18
CA LYS A 2 4.96 0.76 11.77
C LYS A 2 5.43 1.32 10.43
N ILE A 3 4.56 1.35 9.44
CA ILE A 3 4.86 1.90 8.10
C ILE A 3 3.90 3.02 7.75
N LYS A 4 4.27 3.89 6.82
CA LYS A 4 3.39 4.94 6.30
C LYS A 4 2.75 4.48 5.01
N VAL A 5 1.42 4.45 4.97
CA VAL A 5 0.67 4.04 3.79
C VAL A 5 -0.03 5.25 3.17
N ILE A 6 0.10 5.41 1.85
CA ILE A 6 -0.53 6.49 1.09
C ILE A 6 -1.36 5.86 -0.03
N CYS A 7 -2.66 6.04 0.05
CA CYS A 7 -3.59 5.58 -0.99
C CYS A 7 -3.88 6.71 -1.97
N PHE A 8 -3.74 6.45 -3.27
CA PHE A 8 -4.04 7.42 -4.32
C PHE A 8 -5.37 7.11 -5.03
N GLY A 9 -5.92 8.10 -5.73
CA GLY A 9 -7.14 7.94 -6.52
C GLY A 9 -8.34 7.50 -5.69
N HIS A 10 -9.09 6.51 -6.17
CA HIS A 10 -10.27 6.00 -5.47
C HIS A 10 -9.95 5.15 -4.23
N LEU A 11 -8.68 4.78 -3.98
CA LEU A 11 -8.29 4.09 -2.76
C LEU A 11 -8.21 5.03 -1.54
N GLY A 12 -8.14 6.35 -1.77
CA GLY A 12 -8.12 7.35 -0.70
C GLY A 12 -9.36 7.34 0.20
N VAL A 13 -10.43 6.66 -0.22
CA VAL A 13 -11.62 6.44 0.61
C VAL A 13 -11.39 5.44 1.75
N TYR A 14 -10.43 4.52 1.59
CA TYR A 14 -10.12 3.48 2.58
C TYR A 14 -9.09 3.95 3.61
N LEU A 15 -8.13 4.78 3.18
CA LEU A 15 -7.11 5.34 4.05
C LEU A 15 -6.88 6.80 3.69
N SER A 16 -7.21 7.69 4.63
CA SER A 16 -6.88 9.11 4.53
C SER A 16 -5.37 9.27 4.45
N GLU A 17 -4.88 10.13 3.54
CA GLU A 17 -3.49 10.22 3.13
C GLU A 17 -2.46 10.14 4.28
N GLY A 18 -1.56 9.15 4.22
CA GLY A 18 -0.35 9.12 5.04
C GLY A 18 -0.54 8.71 6.50
N ILE A 19 -1.55 7.88 6.79
CA ILE A 19 -1.67 7.23 8.10
C ILE A 19 -0.58 6.18 8.26
N PHE A 20 -0.10 6.04 9.50
CA PHE A 20 0.79 4.96 9.86
C PHE A 20 -0.01 3.70 10.17
N LEU A 21 0.28 2.61 9.46
CA LEU A 21 -0.31 1.29 9.66
C LEU A 21 0.67 0.43 10.47
N GLU A 22 0.16 -0.24 11.50
CA GLU A 22 0.91 -1.27 12.23
C GLU A 22 0.65 -2.62 11.58
N ILE A 23 1.71 -3.23 11.05
CA ILE A 23 1.68 -4.53 10.37
C ILE A 23 2.65 -5.50 11.06
N PRO A 24 2.41 -6.81 11.00
CA PRO A 24 3.35 -7.79 11.53
C PRO A 24 4.72 -7.68 10.85
N GLU A 25 5.80 -7.92 11.60
CA GLU A 25 7.15 -7.95 11.03
C GLU A 25 7.27 -9.07 9.99
N GLY A 26 7.87 -8.76 8.84
CA GLY A 26 7.95 -9.69 7.70
C GLY A 26 6.75 -9.67 6.75
N SER A 27 5.81 -8.72 6.93
CA SER A 27 4.72 -8.51 5.97
C SER A 27 5.23 -8.01 4.61
N SER A 28 4.54 -8.37 3.54
CA SER A 28 4.83 -7.93 2.19
C SER A 28 3.91 -6.79 1.74
N ALA A 29 4.26 -6.11 0.64
CA ALA A 29 3.41 -5.08 0.04
C ALA A 29 1.99 -5.58 -0.29
N GLY A 30 1.86 -6.86 -0.67
CA GLY A 30 0.59 -7.51 -1.02
C GLY A 30 -0.32 -7.82 0.17
N ASP A 31 0.20 -7.81 1.40
CA ASP A 31 -0.60 -8.01 2.61
C ASP A 31 -1.33 -6.72 3.05
N LEU A 32 -0.86 -5.55 2.61
CA LEU A 32 -1.42 -4.25 2.99
C LEU A 32 -2.91 -4.06 2.67
N PRO A 33 -3.40 -4.41 1.46
CA PRO A 33 -4.82 -4.34 1.14
C PRO A 33 -5.68 -5.16 2.11
N ALA A 34 -5.22 -6.39 2.43
CA ALA A 34 -5.91 -7.27 3.35
C ALA A 34 -5.96 -6.67 4.77
N CYS A 35 -4.87 -6.06 5.23
CA CYS A 35 -4.84 -5.32 6.51
C CYS A 35 -5.78 -4.10 6.52
N LEU A 36 -6.00 -3.47 5.38
CA LEU A 36 -6.88 -2.31 5.21
C LEU A 36 -8.35 -2.69 4.98
N GLY A 37 -8.65 -3.98 4.84
CA GLY A 37 -10.00 -4.49 4.64
C GLY A 37 -10.51 -4.33 3.21
N PHE A 38 -9.63 -4.31 2.21
CA PHE A 38 -10.03 -4.33 0.79
C PHE A 38 -9.20 -5.33 -0.03
N GLU A 39 -9.73 -5.68 -1.21
CA GLU A 39 -9.12 -6.69 -2.07
C GLU A 39 -7.85 -6.18 -2.76
N PRO A 40 -6.78 -6.99 -2.84
CA PRO A 40 -5.53 -6.60 -3.50
C PRO A 40 -5.72 -6.30 -5.00
N GLU A 41 -6.76 -6.85 -5.63
CA GLU A 41 -7.12 -6.59 -7.03
C GLU A 41 -7.50 -5.12 -7.29
N LYS A 42 -7.89 -4.38 -6.24
CA LYS A 42 -8.13 -2.93 -6.32
C LYS A 42 -6.85 -2.12 -6.37
N VAL A 43 -5.69 -2.74 -6.16
CA VAL A 43 -4.37 -2.11 -6.25
C VAL A 43 -3.67 -2.63 -7.51
N ALA A 44 -3.34 -1.74 -8.41
CA ALA A 44 -2.59 -2.10 -9.62
C ALA A 44 -1.08 -2.00 -9.41
N MET A 45 -0.62 -1.09 -8.54
CA MET A 45 0.80 -0.82 -8.35
C MET A 45 1.12 -0.44 -6.90
N TYR A 46 2.27 -0.94 -6.44
CA TYR A 46 2.88 -0.60 -5.16
C TYR A 46 4.20 0.13 -5.40
N PHE A 47 4.44 1.17 -4.61
CA PHE A 47 5.71 1.90 -4.61
C PHE A 47 6.19 2.07 -3.17
N ILE A 48 7.48 1.87 -2.94
CA ILE A 48 8.13 2.17 -1.67
C ILE A 48 9.08 3.35 -1.91
N GLY A 49 8.77 4.48 -1.27
CA GLY A 49 9.42 5.76 -1.54
C GLY A 49 9.18 6.22 -2.98
N GLU A 50 10.17 5.99 -3.86
CA GLU A 50 10.17 6.33 -5.28
C GLU A 50 10.35 5.11 -6.19
N ALA A 51 10.60 3.92 -5.62
CA ALA A 51 10.80 2.69 -6.37
C ALA A 51 9.49 1.90 -6.49
N ARG A 52 9.18 1.43 -7.70
CA ARG A 52 8.09 0.47 -7.91
C ARG A 52 8.52 -0.89 -7.38
N VAL A 53 7.67 -1.53 -6.59
CA VAL A 53 7.92 -2.85 -6.02
C VAL A 53 6.83 -3.84 -6.42
N GLU A 54 7.16 -5.12 -6.34
CA GLU A 54 6.20 -6.21 -6.53
C GLU A 54 5.42 -6.49 -5.23
N PHE A 55 4.33 -7.23 -5.34
CA PHE A 55 3.47 -7.56 -4.20
C PHE A 55 4.20 -8.39 -3.14
N ASP A 56 5.17 -9.22 -3.54
CA ASP A 56 5.96 -10.07 -2.64
C ASP A 56 7.10 -9.30 -1.94
N HIS A 57 7.28 -8.01 -2.25
CA HIS A 57 8.38 -7.23 -1.68
C HIS A 57 8.21 -7.07 -0.17
N PRO A 58 9.23 -7.44 0.63
CA PRO A 58 9.18 -7.33 2.08
C PRO A 58 9.16 -5.86 2.50
N LEU A 59 8.31 -5.53 3.45
CA LEU A 59 8.22 -4.18 4.00
C LEU A 59 9.14 -4.05 5.22
N THR A 60 9.68 -2.84 5.42
CA THR A 60 10.50 -2.52 6.58
C THR A 60 9.88 -1.40 7.40
N GLU A 61 10.24 -1.33 8.69
CA GLU A 61 9.73 -0.29 9.57
C GLU A 61 10.12 1.11 9.07
N GLY A 62 9.15 2.03 9.06
CA GLY A 62 9.34 3.39 8.55
C GLY A 62 9.18 3.55 7.04
N ASP A 63 8.94 2.46 6.30
CA ASP A 63 8.72 2.55 4.85
C ASP A 63 7.49 3.39 4.49
N VAL A 64 7.61 4.10 3.37
CA VAL A 64 6.50 4.87 2.80
C VAL A 64 5.96 4.12 1.59
N VAL A 65 4.88 3.38 1.80
CA VAL A 65 4.22 2.60 0.76
C VAL A 65 3.11 3.42 0.12
N LYS A 66 3.17 3.58 -1.20
CA LYS A 66 2.16 4.24 -2.01
C LYS A 66 1.44 3.18 -2.83
N MET A 67 0.12 3.13 -2.69
CA MET A 67 -0.75 2.24 -3.44
C MET A 67 -1.54 3.02 -4.47
N PHE A 68 -1.48 2.56 -5.72
CA PHE A 68 -2.21 3.15 -6.82
C PHE A 68 -3.29 2.18 -7.30
N PRO A 69 -4.55 2.64 -7.41
CA PRO A 69 -5.58 1.86 -8.04
C PRO A 69 -5.29 1.63 -9.52
N PRO A 70 -5.93 0.65 -10.16
CA PRO A 70 -5.94 0.55 -11.60
C PRO A 70 -6.39 1.89 -12.20
N ILE A 71 -5.55 2.46 -13.06
CA ILE A 71 -5.87 3.71 -13.75
C ILE A 71 -7.01 3.39 -14.72
N THR A 72 -8.23 3.79 -14.36
CA THR A 72 -9.36 3.85 -15.28
C THR A 72 -9.34 5.22 -15.93
N GLY A 73 -8.63 5.37 -17.06
CA GLY A 73 -8.54 6.65 -17.74
C GLY A 73 -8.23 6.50 -19.23
N GLY A 74 -9.17 6.96 -20.07
CA GLY A 74 -8.98 7.29 -21.49
C GLY A 74 -9.43 6.21 -22.47
#